data_AF-A0A2V7MRA0-F1
#
_entry.id   AF-A0A2V7MRA0-F1
#
_cell.length_a   1.000
_cell.length_b   1.000
_cell.length_c   1.000
_cell.angle_alpha   90.00
_cell.angle_beta   90.00
_cell.angle_gamma   90.00
#
_symmetry.space_group_name_H-M   'P 1'
#
loop_
_entity.id
_entity.type
_entity.pdbx_description
1 polymer ?
#
loop_
_entity_poly.entity_id
_entity_poly.type
_entity_poly.pdbx_seq_one_letter_code
_entity_poly.pdbx_strand_id
1 'polypeptide(L)'
;MKRVSLALLVLAVSLTVAPLAAQSLLYRGPNMGGTWVPDAGVVQFNFLHRFYVTPGPSHSVINYPSFTLAAGFGHAVAVGGRFATKSLVGTGAGAQSSNETELFARWRAVGAEGAPGFSVAVTPAYNLLAKSMDGEVAVDWTRGALTLEGAGRGVARELGTSGERQLALAGGVVARLTPYIAVSADLGSFVAPVNGRAAWSVALNLLIPGSPHTFSLQASNATSATIQGASIGFAPVGSNRILYGFEFTIPLHLKRFSPWFHGSGRPKLVVPEGAAVVKITQYKFATDTVRIPAGATVVWANDDVAEHTVTFDGTEPGSPTIAPSGTFSHRFDRPGTYPYHCTPHPFMKGVVVVK
;
A
#
# COMPACT_ATOMS: atom_id res chain seq x y z
N MET A 1 -38.61 -10.20 -41.21
CA MET A 1 -38.56 -10.24 -39.74
C MET A 1 -37.17 -9.78 -39.28
N LYS A 2 -37.15 -8.74 -38.44
CA LYS A 2 -36.09 -8.19 -37.57
C LYS A 2 -34.69 -7.91 -38.16
N ARG A 3 -34.48 -6.63 -38.49
CA ARG A 3 -33.18 -5.94 -38.35
C ARG A 3 -32.82 -5.89 -36.86
N VAL A 4 -31.58 -6.23 -36.50
CA VAL A 4 -31.00 -5.86 -35.20
C VAL A 4 -29.80 -4.97 -35.48
N SER A 5 -29.96 -3.73 -35.04
CA SER A 5 -29.08 -2.59 -35.17
C SER A 5 -27.83 -2.74 -34.30
N LEU A 6 -26.71 -2.38 -34.91
CA LEU A 6 -25.41 -2.08 -34.30
C LEU A 6 -25.60 -0.98 -33.24
N ALA A 7 -25.67 -1.33 -31.95
CA ALA A 7 -25.75 -0.35 -30.88
C ALA A 7 -25.05 -0.85 -29.61
N LEU A 8 -24.10 -0.03 -29.16
CA LEU A 8 -23.43 -0.03 -27.86
C LEU A 8 -22.58 -1.26 -27.50
N LEU A 9 -21.39 -1.33 -28.11
CA LEU A 9 -20.21 -1.78 -27.39
C LEU A 9 -19.75 -0.60 -26.50
N VAL A 10 -20.45 -0.35 -25.39
CA VAL A 10 -19.87 0.45 -24.31
C VAL A 10 -18.83 -0.43 -23.67
N LEU A 11 -17.61 -0.34 -24.20
CA LEU A 11 -16.42 -0.70 -23.47
C LEU A 11 -16.39 0.27 -22.29
N ALA A 12 -16.98 -0.13 -21.17
CA ALA A 12 -16.70 0.47 -19.88
C ALA A 12 -15.22 0.19 -19.61
N VAL A 13 -14.36 1.03 -20.19
CA VAL A 13 -13.00 1.21 -19.70
C VAL A 13 -13.22 1.77 -18.31
N SER A 14 -13.23 0.88 -17.33
CA SER A 14 -12.99 1.26 -15.94
C SER A 14 -11.67 2.00 -15.95
N LEU A 15 -11.74 3.34 -15.92
CA LEU A 15 -10.64 4.22 -15.58
C LEU A 15 -10.34 4.05 -14.09
N THR A 16 -10.01 2.82 -13.69
CA THR A 16 -9.21 2.56 -12.50
C THR A 16 -7.78 2.53 -13.01
N VAL A 17 -7.15 3.69 -13.11
CA VAL A 17 -5.69 3.73 -13.00
C VAL A 17 -5.42 3.21 -11.60
N ALA A 18 -5.23 1.90 -11.47
CA ALA A 18 -4.83 1.31 -10.21
C ALA A 18 -3.53 2.02 -9.82
N PRO A 19 -3.42 2.62 -8.62
CA PRO A 19 -2.11 3.04 -8.16
C PRO A 19 -1.19 1.84 -8.25
N LEU A 20 0.01 2.05 -8.79
CA LEU A 20 1.06 1.04 -8.94
C LEU A 20 1.06 0.12 -7.73
N ALA A 21 0.68 -1.15 -7.94
CA ALA A 21 0.25 -2.04 -6.88
C ALA A 21 1.44 -2.28 -5.95
N ALA A 22 1.26 -1.88 -4.69
CA ALA A 22 2.21 -2.07 -3.62
C ALA A 22 1.40 -2.19 -2.32
N GLN A 23 2.05 -2.61 -1.24
CA GLN A 23 1.30 -2.94 -0.04
C GLN A 23 0.58 -1.74 0.58
N SER A 24 -0.71 -1.91 0.83
CA SER A 24 -1.54 -0.93 1.53
C SER A 24 -2.17 -1.50 2.80
N LEU A 25 -2.00 -0.78 3.91
CA LEU A 25 -2.65 -1.11 5.19
C LEU A 25 -4.18 -0.96 5.16
N LEU A 26 -4.76 -0.42 4.07
CA LEU A 26 -6.21 -0.38 3.88
C LEU A 26 -6.82 -1.74 3.48
N TYR A 27 -5.99 -2.75 3.25
CA TYR A 27 -6.41 -4.09 2.82
C TYR A 27 -5.80 -5.23 3.62
N ARG A 28 -4.92 -4.94 4.60
CA ARG A 28 -4.20 -5.97 5.34
C ARG A 28 -4.01 -5.69 6.83
N GLY A 29 -4.39 -6.66 7.68
CA GLY A 29 -4.16 -6.65 9.12
C GLY A 29 -2.68 -6.74 9.53
N PRO A 30 -2.27 -6.19 10.69
CA PRO A 30 -0.88 -6.12 11.13
C PRO A 30 -0.06 -7.42 11.10
N ASN A 31 -0.64 -8.56 11.51
CA ASN A 31 0.08 -9.84 11.53
C ASN A 31 -0.16 -10.69 10.27
N MET A 32 -0.92 -10.19 9.30
CA MET A 32 -1.21 -10.92 8.06
C MET A 32 -0.09 -10.67 7.05
N GLY A 33 0.34 -11.70 6.32
CA GLY A 33 1.27 -11.51 5.22
C GLY A 33 0.59 -10.91 3.98
N GLY A 34 -0.70 -11.19 3.80
CA GLY A 34 -1.57 -10.65 2.74
C GLY A 34 -1.18 -11.12 1.33
N THR A 35 -1.95 -10.65 0.34
CA THR A 35 -1.76 -11.03 -1.07
C THR A 35 -1.05 -9.97 -1.93
N TRP A 36 -0.53 -8.92 -1.30
CA TRP A 36 0.20 -7.86 -2.00
C TRP A 36 1.46 -8.37 -2.68
N VAL A 37 1.72 -7.81 -3.85
CA VAL A 37 2.94 -7.96 -4.63
C VAL A 37 3.25 -6.59 -5.23
N PRO A 38 4.46 -6.04 -5.04
CA PRO A 38 4.85 -4.80 -5.70
C PRO A 38 4.90 -5.00 -7.21
N ASP A 39 4.50 -3.99 -7.97
CA ASP A 39 4.71 -3.98 -9.41
C ASP A 39 6.20 -3.96 -9.79
N ALA A 40 6.51 -4.40 -11.01
CA ALA A 40 7.84 -4.29 -11.58
C ALA A 40 8.40 -2.86 -11.47
N GLY A 41 9.62 -2.75 -10.92
CA GLY A 41 10.27 -1.46 -10.71
C GLY A 41 9.82 -0.72 -9.46
N VAL A 42 9.02 -1.35 -8.60
CA VAL A 42 8.69 -0.88 -7.24
C VAL A 42 9.45 -1.74 -6.23
N VAL A 43 10.12 -1.06 -5.29
CA VAL A 43 10.68 -1.68 -4.09
C VAL A 43 9.81 -1.26 -2.91
N GLN A 44 9.11 -2.22 -2.33
CA GLN A 44 8.33 -2.01 -1.11
C GLN A 44 9.26 -2.00 0.09
N PHE A 45 9.16 -0.96 0.92
CA PHE A 45 9.77 -0.90 2.24
C PHE A 45 8.69 -0.75 3.30
N ASN A 46 8.71 -1.60 4.33
CA ASN A 46 7.89 -1.39 5.52
C ASN A 46 8.78 -1.24 6.74
N PHE A 47 8.34 -0.36 7.63
CA PHE A 47 8.85 -0.27 8.98
C PHE A 47 7.72 -0.53 9.97
N LEU A 48 7.73 -1.73 10.56
CA LEU A 48 6.89 -2.09 11.70
C LEU A 48 7.69 -1.85 12.97
N HIS A 49 7.19 -1.03 13.88
CA HIS A 49 7.79 -0.82 15.18
C HIS A 49 6.79 -1.12 16.28
N ARG A 50 7.10 -2.11 17.12
CA ARG A 50 6.32 -2.47 18.30
C ARG A 50 7.14 -2.25 19.55
N PHE A 51 6.50 -1.85 20.65
CA PHE A 51 7.18 -1.60 21.92
C PHE A 51 6.30 -1.96 23.11
N TYR A 52 6.95 -2.38 24.20
CA TYR A 52 6.34 -2.62 25.50
C TYR A 52 6.88 -1.62 26.52
N VAL A 53 5.98 -0.99 27.27
CA VAL A 53 6.35 -0.16 28.43
C VAL A 53 6.24 -1.00 29.68
N THR A 54 7.37 -1.22 30.36
CA THR A 54 7.39 -1.97 31.62
C THR A 54 6.64 -1.20 32.72
N PRO A 55 5.91 -1.89 33.63
CA PRO A 55 5.33 -1.26 34.80
C PRO A 55 6.40 -0.63 35.69
N GLY A 56 5.98 0.18 36.66
CA GLY A 56 6.88 0.76 37.64
C GLY A 56 7.66 -0.31 38.42
N PRO A 57 8.85 0.03 38.94
CA PRO A 57 9.44 1.38 38.98
C PRO A 57 10.26 1.75 37.73
N SER A 58 10.59 0.79 36.87
CA SER A 58 11.57 1.00 35.79
C SER A 58 11.04 1.86 34.64
N HIS A 59 9.74 1.77 34.32
CA HIS A 59 9.09 2.47 33.20
C HIS A 59 9.86 2.39 31.86
N SER A 60 10.67 1.36 31.70
CA SER A 60 11.55 1.18 30.54
C SER A 60 10.73 0.80 29.31
N VAL A 61 11.15 1.30 28.16
CA VAL A 61 10.58 0.96 26.85
C VAL A 61 11.43 -0.11 26.20
N ILE A 62 10.81 -1.24 25.84
CA ILE A 62 11.45 -2.34 25.13
C ILE A 62 10.93 -2.35 23.69
N ASN A 63 11.84 -2.18 22.73
CA ASN A 63 11.50 -2.06 21.32
C ASN A 63 11.68 -3.38 20.55
N TYR A 64 10.81 -3.60 19.57
CA TYR A 64 10.77 -4.73 18.64
C TYR A 64 10.54 -4.21 17.20
N PRO A 65 11.55 -3.58 16.58
CA PRO A 65 11.44 -3.13 15.20
C PRO A 65 11.61 -4.30 14.21
N SER A 66 10.83 -4.25 13.15
CA SER A 66 10.85 -5.16 12.00
C SER A 66 10.83 -4.36 10.70
N PHE A 67 11.74 -4.70 9.79
CA PHE A 67 11.86 -4.08 8.48
C PHE A 67 11.49 -5.09 7.40
N THR A 68 10.70 -4.69 6.42
CA THR A 68 10.45 -5.50 5.22
C THR A 68 11.00 -4.76 4.01
N LEU A 69 11.71 -5.46 3.14
CA LEU A 69 12.12 -4.95 1.83
C LEU A 69 11.74 -5.99 0.77
N ALA A 70 11.01 -5.60 -0.27
CA ALA A 70 10.61 -6.52 -1.35
C ALA A 70 10.58 -5.82 -2.70
N ALA A 71 11.13 -6.47 -3.72
CA ALA A 71 11.12 -5.99 -5.10
C ALA A 71 10.12 -6.79 -5.94
N GLY A 72 9.33 -6.07 -6.73
CA GLY A 72 8.39 -6.65 -7.70
C GLY A 72 9.07 -7.08 -9.00
N PHE A 73 8.67 -8.24 -9.52
CA PHE A 73 9.06 -8.79 -10.82
C PHE A 73 7.80 -9.14 -11.62
N GLY A 74 7.67 -8.52 -12.80
CA GLY A 74 6.43 -8.57 -13.57
C GLY A 74 5.26 -7.99 -12.77
N HIS A 75 4.11 -8.68 -12.80
CA HIS A 75 2.87 -8.23 -12.16
C HIS A 75 2.38 -9.16 -11.05
N ALA A 76 3.14 -10.20 -10.69
CA ALA A 76 2.65 -11.26 -9.82
C ALA A 76 3.72 -11.90 -8.94
N VAL A 77 5.00 -11.52 -9.08
CA VAL A 77 6.08 -12.09 -8.27
C VAL A 77 6.79 -11.00 -7.49
N ALA A 78 7.11 -11.26 -6.23
CA ALA A 78 8.00 -10.46 -5.41
C ALA A 78 9.10 -11.32 -4.82
N VAL A 79 10.28 -10.73 -4.62
CA VAL A 79 11.34 -11.32 -3.79
C VAL A 79 11.74 -10.30 -2.75
N GLY A 80 11.89 -10.73 -1.50
CA GLY A 80 12.16 -9.82 -0.40
C GLY A 80 12.73 -10.50 0.83
N GLY A 81 12.89 -9.69 1.87
CA GLY A 81 13.33 -10.12 3.17
C GLY A 81 12.65 -9.33 4.28
N ARG A 82 12.47 -9.99 5.42
CA ARG A 82 12.05 -9.39 6.68
C ARG A 82 13.20 -9.48 7.67
N PHE A 83 13.46 -8.40 8.39
CA PHE A 83 14.49 -8.34 9.42
C PHE A 83 13.88 -7.79 10.71
N ALA A 84 13.76 -8.63 11.73
CA ALA A 84 13.38 -8.20 13.07
C ALA A 84 14.63 -8.11 13.95
N THR A 85 14.88 -6.95 14.55
CA THR A 85 16.08 -6.76 15.41
C THR A 85 15.93 -7.38 16.80
N LYS A 86 14.71 -7.81 17.12
CA LYS A 86 14.39 -8.51 18.36
C LYS A 86 13.17 -9.36 18.11
N SER A 87 13.36 -10.68 18.10
CA SER A 87 12.31 -11.67 17.95
C SER A 87 12.26 -12.58 19.16
N LEU A 88 11.06 -12.97 19.55
CA LEU A 88 10.80 -14.00 20.56
C LEU A 88 11.18 -15.40 20.10
N VAL A 89 11.20 -15.59 18.78
CA VAL A 89 11.63 -16.82 18.14
C VAL A 89 13.07 -17.12 18.63
N GLY A 90 13.87 -16.09 18.97
CA GLY A 90 15.26 -16.19 19.47
C GLY A 90 15.48 -16.30 20.99
N THR A 91 14.53 -16.73 21.83
CA THR A 91 14.82 -16.91 23.28
C THR A 91 14.79 -18.38 23.70
N GLY A 92 15.96 -19.02 23.65
CA GLY A 92 16.19 -20.40 24.12
C GLY A 92 17.69 -20.68 24.25
N ALA A 93 18.07 -21.76 24.95
CA ALA A 93 19.46 -22.08 25.34
C ALA A 93 20.47 -22.28 24.18
N GLY A 94 20.04 -22.17 22.92
CA GLY A 94 20.89 -22.25 21.72
C GLY A 94 20.80 -21.04 20.77
N ALA A 95 20.02 -20.01 21.09
CA ALA A 95 19.89 -18.83 20.23
C ALA A 95 21.11 -17.92 20.36
N GLN A 96 21.92 -17.85 19.29
CA GLN A 96 23.13 -17.00 19.23
C GLN A 96 22.80 -15.52 18.91
N SER A 97 21.53 -15.21 18.64
CA SER A 97 21.04 -13.87 18.31
C SER A 97 19.55 -13.73 18.62
N SER A 98 19.13 -12.52 18.96
CA SER A 98 17.71 -12.13 18.98
C SER A 98 17.22 -11.61 17.62
N ASN A 99 18.11 -11.48 16.64
CA ASN A 99 17.76 -10.97 15.31
C ASN A 99 17.20 -12.11 14.45
N GLU A 100 16.04 -11.89 13.84
CA GLU A 100 15.40 -12.84 12.96
C GLU A 100 15.38 -12.27 11.55
N THR A 101 15.92 -13.03 10.60
CA THR A 101 15.87 -12.69 9.17
C THR A 101 15.09 -13.78 8.45
N GLU A 102 14.07 -13.38 7.70
CA GLU A 102 13.25 -14.26 6.88
C GLU A 102 13.31 -13.79 5.43
N LEU A 103 13.95 -14.57 4.56
CA LEU A 103 13.97 -14.31 3.13
C LEU A 103 12.74 -14.97 2.50
N PHE A 104 12.07 -14.30 1.57
CA PHE A 104 10.88 -14.85 0.93
C PHE A 104 10.81 -14.54 -0.56
N ALA A 105 10.13 -15.42 -1.28
CA ALA A 105 9.52 -15.09 -2.56
C ALA A 105 8.01 -15.14 -2.38
N ARG A 106 7.27 -14.33 -3.14
CA ARG A 106 5.82 -14.33 -3.13
C ARG A 106 5.30 -14.35 -4.54
N TRP A 107 4.35 -15.24 -4.81
CA TRP A 107 3.62 -15.30 -6.05
C TRP A 107 2.14 -15.07 -5.80
N ARG A 108 1.57 -14.02 -6.41
CA ARG A 108 0.13 -13.78 -6.46
C ARG A 108 -0.47 -14.60 -7.58
N ALA A 109 -1.12 -15.69 -7.21
CA ALA A 109 -1.72 -16.64 -8.14
C ALA A 109 -3.03 -16.13 -8.74
N VAL A 110 -3.82 -15.39 -7.94
CA VAL A 110 -5.15 -14.90 -8.32
C VAL A 110 -5.35 -13.49 -7.78
N GLY A 111 -6.07 -12.66 -8.53
CA GLY A 111 -6.53 -11.35 -8.08
C GLY A 111 -5.41 -10.32 -7.90
N ALA A 112 -5.75 -9.27 -7.14
CA ALA A 112 -4.86 -8.20 -6.73
C ALA A 112 -5.29 -7.71 -5.35
N GLU A 113 -4.35 -7.22 -4.53
CA GLU A 113 -4.68 -6.63 -3.23
C GLU A 113 -5.75 -5.54 -3.40
N GLY A 114 -6.83 -5.64 -2.63
CA GLY A 114 -7.92 -4.66 -2.63
C GLY A 114 -8.85 -4.68 -3.84
N ALA A 115 -8.56 -5.48 -4.88
CA ALA A 115 -9.49 -5.68 -5.98
C ALA A 115 -10.72 -6.48 -5.49
N PRO A 116 -11.95 -6.12 -5.92
CA PRO A 116 -13.15 -6.89 -5.56
C PRO A 116 -13.04 -8.37 -5.92
N GLY A 117 -13.48 -9.25 -5.03
CA GLY A 117 -13.40 -10.69 -5.18
C GLY A 117 -12.22 -11.30 -4.42
N PHE A 118 -11.77 -12.47 -4.88
CA PHE A 118 -10.69 -13.21 -4.24
C PHE A 118 -9.32 -12.84 -4.79
N SER A 119 -8.36 -12.73 -3.88
CA SER A 119 -6.93 -12.68 -4.16
C SER A 119 -6.25 -13.83 -3.43
N VAL A 120 -5.25 -14.44 -4.06
CA VAL A 120 -4.51 -15.58 -3.48
C VAL A 120 -3.03 -15.40 -3.74
N ALA A 121 -2.22 -15.58 -2.70
CA ALA A 121 -0.77 -15.55 -2.81
C ALA A 121 -0.10 -16.71 -2.07
N VAL A 122 0.98 -17.22 -2.64
CA VAL A 122 1.84 -18.24 -2.04
C VAL A 122 3.20 -17.62 -1.76
N THR A 123 3.68 -17.75 -0.52
CA THR A 123 4.90 -17.13 -0.03
C THR A 123 5.81 -18.19 0.58
N PRO A 124 6.66 -18.90 -0.19
CA PRO A 124 7.76 -19.66 0.38
C PRO A 124 8.78 -18.72 1.05
N ALA A 125 9.31 -19.14 2.20
CA ALA A 125 10.26 -18.38 2.97
C ALA A 125 11.33 -19.25 3.63
N TYR A 126 12.45 -18.64 4.00
CA TYR A 126 13.48 -19.27 4.80
C TYR A 126 13.88 -18.37 5.96
N ASN A 127 13.72 -18.90 7.16
CA ASN A 127 14.06 -18.24 8.42
C ASN A 127 15.49 -18.60 8.84
N LEU A 128 16.39 -17.62 8.82
CA LEU A 128 17.81 -17.82 9.11
C LEU A 128 18.07 -18.18 10.58
N LEU A 129 17.30 -17.60 11.50
CA LEU A 129 17.49 -17.83 12.93
C LEU A 129 16.99 -19.22 13.31
N ALA A 130 15.80 -19.60 12.83
CA ALA A 130 15.21 -20.92 13.04
C ALA A 130 15.86 -22.03 12.19
N LYS A 131 16.62 -21.65 11.15
CA LYS A 131 17.07 -22.56 10.07
C LYS A 131 15.89 -23.38 9.52
N SER A 132 14.78 -22.68 9.25
CA SER A 132 13.49 -23.29 8.92
C SER A 132 13.03 -22.87 7.53
N MET A 133 12.56 -23.85 6.75
CA MET A 133 11.74 -23.59 5.58
C MET A 133 10.33 -23.28 6.05
N ASP A 134 9.92 -22.04 5.83
CA ASP A 134 8.61 -21.52 6.23
C ASP A 134 7.79 -21.24 4.97
N GLY A 135 6.49 -21.08 5.14
CA GLY A 135 5.62 -20.78 4.02
C GLY A 135 4.25 -20.28 4.46
N GLU A 136 3.65 -19.45 3.62
CA GLU A 136 2.29 -18.95 3.81
C GLU A 136 1.49 -19.04 2.51
N VAL A 137 0.25 -19.53 2.59
CA VAL A 137 -0.78 -19.32 1.58
C VAL A 137 -1.77 -18.31 2.15
N ALA A 138 -1.85 -17.13 1.53
CA ALA A 138 -2.75 -16.06 1.92
C ALA A 138 -3.92 -15.97 0.95
N VAL A 139 -5.11 -15.72 1.48
CA VAL A 139 -6.36 -15.53 0.73
C VAL A 139 -7.05 -14.29 1.27
N ASP A 140 -7.33 -13.34 0.38
CA ASP A 140 -8.11 -12.15 0.71
C ASP A 140 -9.41 -12.18 -0.08
N TRP A 141 -10.52 -11.78 0.55
CA TRP A 141 -11.79 -11.54 -0.12
C TRP A 141 -12.23 -10.09 0.12
N THR A 142 -12.30 -9.31 -0.94
CA THR A 142 -12.67 -7.89 -0.86
C THR A 142 -14.05 -7.64 -1.46
N ARG A 143 -14.92 -6.94 -0.73
CA ARG A 143 -16.20 -6.45 -1.24
C ARG A 143 -16.53 -5.08 -0.66
N GLY A 144 -16.63 -4.08 -1.54
CA GLY A 144 -16.93 -2.71 -1.14
C GLY A 144 -15.86 -2.18 -0.18
N ALA A 145 -16.27 -1.85 1.05
CA ALA A 145 -15.38 -1.35 2.10
C ALA A 145 -14.74 -2.45 2.96
N LEU A 146 -15.15 -3.71 2.81
CA LEU A 146 -14.71 -4.82 3.66
C LEU A 146 -13.68 -5.68 2.94
N THR A 147 -12.66 -6.10 3.67
CA THR A 147 -11.69 -7.14 3.28
C THR A 147 -11.63 -8.19 4.37
N LEU A 148 -11.82 -9.45 4.02
CA LEU A 148 -11.60 -10.59 4.90
C LEU A 148 -10.31 -11.28 4.50
N GLU A 149 -9.49 -11.65 5.47
CA GLU A 149 -8.18 -12.23 5.26
C GLU A 149 -8.12 -13.61 5.90
N GLY A 150 -7.43 -14.54 5.24
CA GLY A 150 -7.11 -15.87 5.76
C GLY A 150 -5.71 -16.27 5.37
N ALA A 151 -5.00 -16.97 6.26
CA ALA A 151 -3.68 -17.50 5.97
C ALA A 151 -3.48 -18.90 6.56
N GLY A 152 -2.94 -19.79 5.74
CA GLY A 152 -2.38 -21.07 6.18
C GLY A 152 -0.87 -21.01 6.14
N ARG A 153 -0.22 -21.30 7.26
CA ARG A 153 1.23 -21.20 7.44
C ARG A 153 1.81 -22.56 7.77
N GLY A 154 3.00 -22.84 7.25
CA GLY A 154 3.76 -24.05 7.57
C GLY A 154 5.19 -23.69 7.89
N VAL A 155 5.77 -24.31 8.91
CA VAL A 155 7.15 -24.12 9.32
C VAL A 155 7.81 -25.48 9.52
N ALA A 156 8.99 -25.68 8.94
CA ALA A 156 9.70 -26.95 9.01
C ALA A 156 10.37 -27.16 10.38
N ARG A 157 10.74 -26.08 11.06
CA ARG A 157 11.32 -26.06 12.40
C ARG A 157 10.82 -24.83 13.15
N GLU A 158 10.01 -25.04 14.17
CA GLU A 158 9.72 -23.99 15.15
C GLU A 158 10.97 -23.76 16.02
N LEU A 159 11.44 -22.51 16.11
CA LEU A 159 12.60 -22.20 16.96
C LEU A 159 12.21 -22.25 18.44
N GLY A 160 13.06 -22.86 19.26
CA GLY A 160 12.82 -22.99 20.70
C GLY A 160 12.13 -24.30 21.10
N THR A 161 11.66 -25.09 20.12
CA THR A 161 11.10 -26.43 20.32
C THR A 161 11.92 -27.44 19.53
N SER A 162 11.79 -28.74 19.84
CA SER A 162 12.66 -29.80 19.31
C SER A 162 12.39 -30.12 17.83
N GLY A 163 12.67 -29.17 16.93
CA GLY A 163 12.69 -29.40 15.48
C GLY A 163 11.37 -29.89 14.87
N GLU A 164 10.24 -29.63 15.53
CA GLU A 164 8.94 -30.09 15.07
C GLU A 164 8.43 -29.22 13.93
N ARG A 165 7.80 -29.88 12.95
CA ARG A 165 7.05 -29.21 11.90
C ARG A 165 5.75 -28.70 12.50
N GLN A 166 5.38 -27.48 12.19
CA GLN A 166 4.12 -26.91 12.66
C GLN A 166 3.35 -26.26 11.53
N LEU A 167 2.04 -26.23 11.74
CA LEU A 167 1.10 -25.49 10.92
C LEU A 167 0.52 -24.38 11.76
N ALA A 168 0.27 -23.21 11.18
CA ALA A 168 -0.48 -22.14 11.82
C ALA A 168 -1.63 -21.70 10.91
N LEU A 169 -2.73 -21.28 11.54
CA LEU A 169 -3.85 -20.64 10.85
C LEU A 169 -3.98 -19.22 11.37
N ALA A 170 -4.25 -18.29 10.48
CA ALA A 170 -4.54 -16.91 10.82
C ALA A 170 -5.73 -16.38 10.01
N GLY A 171 -6.42 -15.40 10.56
CA GLY A 171 -7.52 -14.71 9.92
C GLY A 171 -7.58 -13.26 10.36
N GLY A 172 -8.12 -12.42 9.49
CA GLY A 172 -8.21 -10.98 9.72
C GLY A 172 -9.39 -10.34 9.02
N VAL A 173 -9.66 -9.10 9.41
CA VAL A 173 -10.65 -8.24 8.80
C VAL A 173 -10.11 -6.83 8.70
N VAL A 174 -10.37 -6.18 7.57
CA VAL A 174 -10.15 -4.75 7.37
C VAL A 174 -11.44 -4.09 6.91
N ALA A 175 -11.90 -3.10 7.67
CA ALA A 175 -13.06 -2.29 7.35
C ALA A 175 -12.62 -0.86 7.03
N ARG A 176 -12.76 -0.46 5.76
CA ARG A 176 -12.52 0.92 5.31
C ARG A 176 -13.69 1.80 5.72
N LEU A 177 -13.44 2.76 6.60
CA LEU A 177 -14.43 3.73 7.05
C LEU A 177 -14.57 4.87 6.05
N THR A 178 -13.46 5.23 5.41
CA THR A 178 -13.36 6.22 4.34
C THR A 178 -12.33 5.73 3.32
N PRO A 179 -12.13 6.42 2.19
CA PRO A 179 -11.01 6.14 1.28
C PRO A 179 -9.63 6.27 1.95
N TYR A 180 -9.53 6.96 3.09
CA TYR A 180 -8.26 7.25 3.77
C TYR A 180 -8.09 6.53 5.11
N ILE A 181 -9.17 6.02 5.68
CA ILE A 181 -9.17 5.48 7.04
C ILE A 181 -9.77 4.09 7.03
N ALA A 182 -9.07 3.13 7.61
CA ALA A 182 -9.58 1.80 7.88
C ALA A 182 -9.29 1.37 9.32
N VAL A 183 -10.08 0.45 9.82
CA VAL A 183 -9.76 -0.30 11.04
C VAL A 183 -9.51 -1.76 10.67
N SER A 184 -8.58 -2.39 11.36
CA SER A 184 -8.26 -3.80 11.13
C SER A 184 -8.06 -4.56 12.42
N ALA A 185 -8.34 -5.85 12.37
CA ALA A 185 -8.08 -6.79 13.44
C ALA A 185 -7.66 -8.14 12.85
N ASP A 186 -6.74 -8.83 13.51
CA ASP A 186 -6.29 -10.16 13.12
C ASP A 186 -6.02 -11.04 14.34
N LEU A 187 -6.07 -12.35 14.11
CA LEU A 187 -5.60 -13.36 15.05
C LEU A 187 -4.96 -14.53 14.29
N GLY A 188 -3.98 -15.18 14.88
CA GLY A 188 -3.37 -16.38 14.33
C GLY A 188 -2.65 -17.21 15.38
N SER A 189 -2.59 -18.52 15.17
CA SER A 189 -1.93 -19.42 16.11
C SER A 189 -1.44 -20.68 15.41
N PHE A 190 -0.38 -21.28 15.94
CA PHE A 190 -0.01 -22.65 15.61
C PHE A 190 -1.14 -23.63 15.98
N VAL A 191 -1.29 -24.66 15.16
CA VAL A 191 -2.19 -25.80 15.37
C VAL A 191 -1.52 -26.73 16.39
N ALA A 192 -2.33 -27.34 17.25
CA ALA A 192 -1.85 -28.10 18.40
C ALA A 192 -0.80 -29.17 18.05
N PRO A 193 0.19 -29.40 18.95
CA PRO A 193 0.34 -28.78 20.27
C PRO A 193 0.87 -27.34 20.19
N VAL A 194 0.21 -26.41 20.89
CA VAL A 194 0.52 -24.97 20.84
C VAL A 194 1.52 -24.62 21.94
N ASN A 195 2.76 -24.31 21.55
CA ASN A 195 3.78 -23.79 22.47
C ASN A 195 3.69 -22.25 22.57
N GLY A 196 2.56 -21.72 23.05
CA GLY A 196 2.38 -20.27 23.19
C GLY A 196 0.93 -19.81 23.18
N ARG A 197 0.73 -18.51 22.95
CA ARG A 197 -0.59 -17.92 22.74
C ARG A 197 -0.81 -17.60 21.27
N ALA A 198 -2.08 -17.53 20.88
CA ALA A 198 -2.44 -16.89 19.61
C ALA A 198 -1.89 -15.46 19.56
N ALA A 199 -1.25 -15.13 18.43
CA ALA A 199 -0.98 -13.77 18.03
C ALA A 199 -2.30 -13.07 17.72
N TRP A 200 -2.41 -11.80 18.09
CA TRP A 200 -3.52 -10.92 17.73
C TRP A 200 -3.01 -9.50 17.52
N SER A 201 -3.74 -8.74 16.70
CA SER A 201 -3.55 -7.30 16.58
C SER A 201 -4.86 -6.58 16.31
N VAL A 202 -4.89 -5.29 16.66
CA VAL A 202 -5.87 -4.32 16.17
C VAL A 202 -5.13 -3.08 15.70
N ALA A 203 -5.65 -2.41 14.68
CA ALA A 203 -5.02 -1.20 14.16
C ALA A 203 -6.01 -0.20 13.57
N LEU A 204 -5.67 1.09 13.73
CA LEU A 204 -6.20 2.19 12.93
C LEU A 204 -5.22 2.43 11.78
N ASN A 205 -5.70 2.29 10.54
CA ASN A 205 -4.91 2.40 9.33
C ASN A 205 -5.26 3.68 8.58
N LEU A 206 -4.24 4.37 8.07
CA LEU A 206 -4.33 5.67 7.45
C LEU A 206 -3.59 5.64 6.11
N LEU A 207 -4.25 6.03 5.04
CA LEU A 207 -3.60 6.42 3.78
C LEU A 207 -3.24 7.90 3.86
N ILE A 208 -2.00 8.24 3.55
CA ILE A 208 -1.54 9.63 3.52
C ILE A 208 -2.05 10.27 2.22
N PRO A 209 -2.95 11.26 2.29
CA PRO A 209 -3.50 11.90 1.09
C PRO A 209 -2.42 12.40 0.14
N GLY A 210 -2.60 12.19 -1.16
CA GLY A 210 -1.65 12.59 -2.19
C GLY A 210 -0.38 11.73 -2.26
N SER A 211 -0.32 10.60 -1.52
CA SER A 211 0.80 9.66 -1.62
C SER A 211 0.31 8.20 -1.56
N PRO A 212 1.10 7.24 -2.07
CA PRO A 212 0.79 5.81 -1.94
C PRO A 212 1.18 5.24 -0.56
N HIS A 213 1.61 6.08 0.38
CA HIS A 213 2.09 5.66 1.70
C HIS A 213 0.93 5.40 2.64
N THR A 214 1.02 4.31 3.41
CA THR A 214 0.08 4.05 4.50
C THR A 214 0.80 3.96 5.84
N PHE A 215 0.10 4.38 6.89
CA PHE A 215 0.56 4.36 8.26
C PHE A 215 -0.48 3.67 9.14
N SER A 216 -0.08 3.07 10.25
CA SER A 216 -1.03 2.53 11.22
C SER A 216 -0.61 2.81 12.65
N LEU A 217 -1.59 2.91 13.55
CA LEU A 217 -1.39 2.82 14.99
C LEU A 217 -1.94 1.48 15.45
N GLN A 218 -1.14 0.70 16.18
CA GLN A 218 -1.43 -0.71 16.45
C GLN A 218 -1.33 -1.03 17.93
N ALA A 219 -2.17 -1.97 18.37
CA ALA A 219 -1.96 -2.77 19.58
C ALA A 219 -1.89 -4.24 19.18
N SER A 220 -0.94 -4.97 19.73
CA SER A 220 -0.65 -6.36 19.36
C SER A 220 -0.05 -7.13 20.53
N ASN A 221 -0.04 -8.44 20.44
CA ASN A 221 0.84 -9.27 21.26
C ASN A 221 1.93 -9.98 20.43
N ALA A 222 2.06 -9.79 19.12
CA ALA A 222 3.15 -10.38 18.34
C ALA A 222 4.34 -9.41 18.23
N THR A 223 5.58 -9.87 18.19
CA THR A 223 6.76 -8.97 18.16
C THR A 223 7.29 -8.64 16.78
N SER A 224 7.09 -9.52 15.80
CA SER A 224 7.63 -9.36 14.45
C SER A 224 6.61 -9.76 13.39
N ALA A 225 6.93 -9.45 12.13
CA ALA A 225 6.12 -9.78 10.96
C ALA A 225 6.61 -11.03 10.19
N THR A 226 7.57 -11.79 10.74
CA THR A 226 7.97 -13.08 10.16
C THR A 226 6.85 -14.11 10.33
N ILE A 227 6.83 -15.17 9.53
CA ILE A 227 5.76 -16.18 9.57
C ILE A 227 5.66 -16.80 10.97
N GLN A 228 6.79 -17.13 11.59
CA GLN A 228 6.83 -17.64 12.97
C GLN A 228 6.41 -16.57 13.97
N GLY A 229 7.03 -15.38 13.93
CA GLY A 229 6.78 -14.31 14.90
C GLY A 229 5.37 -13.72 14.85
N ALA A 230 4.72 -13.74 13.69
CA ALA A 230 3.34 -13.33 13.49
C ALA A 230 2.32 -14.42 13.86
N SER A 231 2.77 -15.62 14.24
CA SER A 231 1.92 -16.77 14.63
C SER A 231 1.96 -17.08 16.12
N ILE A 232 2.80 -16.37 16.89
CA ILE A 232 2.97 -16.57 18.34
C ILE A 232 2.88 -15.24 19.11
N GLY A 233 2.13 -15.26 20.21
CA GLY A 233 2.03 -14.14 21.14
C GLY A 233 3.21 -14.06 22.14
N PHE A 234 3.68 -12.83 22.37
CA PHE A 234 4.77 -12.39 23.27
C PHE A 234 4.61 -12.74 24.74
N ALA A 235 3.38 -12.87 25.22
CA ALA A 235 3.10 -13.00 26.65
C ALA A 235 2.93 -14.48 27.06
N PRO A 236 3.61 -14.96 28.12
CA PRO A 236 3.27 -16.23 28.76
C PRO A 236 1.80 -16.27 29.17
N VAL A 237 1.19 -17.46 29.25
CA VAL A 237 -0.16 -17.65 29.80
C VAL A 237 -0.26 -17.01 31.20
N GLY A 238 -1.28 -16.18 31.46
CA GLY A 238 -1.41 -15.33 32.65
C GLY A 238 -0.93 -13.86 32.55
N SER A 239 -0.09 -13.48 31.57
CA SER A 239 0.38 -12.08 31.35
C SER A 239 -0.59 -11.23 30.50
N ASN A 240 -0.67 -9.91 30.79
CA ASN A 240 -1.41 -8.89 30.01
C ASN A 240 -0.47 -7.91 29.28
N ARG A 241 0.68 -8.39 28.79
CA ARG A 241 1.63 -7.53 28.06
C ARG A 241 1.09 -7.22 26.66
N ILE A 242 0.72 -5.96 26.46
CA ILE A 242 0.30 -5.41 25.17
C ILE A 242 1.48 -4.64 24.57
N LEU A 243 1.78 -4.92 23.31
CA LEU A 243 2.71 -4.15 22.51
C LEU A 243 1.93 -3.06 21.79
N TYR A 244 2.36 -1.82 21.93
CA TYR A 244 1.86 -0.71 21.12
C TYR A 244 2.84 -0.45 19.98
N GLY A 245 2.38 0.14 18.89
CA GLY A 245 3.28 0.34 17.76
C GLY A 245 2.65 1.03 16.58
N PHE A 246 3.41 1.04 15.49
CA PHE A 246 2.99 1.52 14.20
C PHE A 246 3.62 0.71 13.08
N GLU A 247 3.01 0.76 11.90
CA GLU A 247 3.64 0.33 10.66
C GLU A 247 3.54 1.44 9.62
N PHE A 248 4.65 1.72 8.94
CA PHE A 248 4.71 2.65 7.82
C PHE A 248 5.11 1.91 6.55
N THR A 249 4.30 1.99 5.49
CA THR A 249 4.54 1.34 4.19
C THR A 249 4.94 2.36 3.14
N ILE A 250 6.04 2.08 2.45
CA ILE A 250 6.69 2.97 1.49
C ILE A 250 6.98 2.21 0.21
N PRO A 251 6.17 2.38 -0.84
CA PRO A 251 6.58 1.97 -2.17
C PRO A 251 7.61 2.96 -2.74
N LEU A 252 8.80 2.45 -3.02
CA LEU A 252 9.89 3.16 -3.66
C LEU A 252 9.89 2.85 -5.15
N HIS A 253 9.43 3.80 -5.97
CA HIS A 253 9.47 3.66 -7.42
C HIS A 253 10.90 3.89 -7.94
N LEU A 254 11.55 2.85 -8.45
CA LEU A 254 12.93 2.95 -8.96
C LEU A 254 13.06 3.91 -10.14
N LYS A 255 11.98 4.11 -10.91
CA LYS A 255 11.89 5.15 -11.96
C LYS A 255 12.17 6.57 -11.43
N ARG A 256 11.98 6.81 -10.13
CA ARG A 256 12.29 8.09 -9.47
C ARG A 256 13.79 8.32 -9.29
N PHE A 257 14.59 7.26 -9.25
CA PHE A 257 15.99 7.30 -8.81
C PHE A 257 17.01 6.94 -9.91
N SER A 258 16.57 6.55 -11.11
CA SER A 258 17.49 6.14 -12.17
C SER A 258 17.09 6.65 -13.57
N PRO A 259 17.86 7.59 -14.16
CA PRO A 259 17.65 8.09 -15.52
C PRO A 259 17.90 7.07 -16.64
N TRP A 260 18.52 5.92 -16.35
CA TRP A 260 18.93 4.97 -17.39
C TRP A 260 17.83 3.98 -17.81
N PHE A 261 16.69 3.92 -17.10
CA PHE A 261 15.51 3.15 -17.51
C PHE A 261 14.55 3.94 -18.44
N HIS A 262 14.95 5.13 -18.90
CA HIS A 262 14.19 5.98 -19.82
C HIS A 262 14.23 5.45 -21.27
N GLY A 263 13.60 4.29 -21.50
CA GLY A 263 13.37 3.76 -22.85
C GLY A 263 11.92 3.89 -23.34
N SER A 264 10.95 4.22 -22.48
CA SER A 264 9.57 4.46 -22.92
C SER A 264 9.35 5.95 -23.07
N GLY A 265 9.26 6.42 -24.32
CA GLY A 265 8.87 7.80 -24.61
C GLY A 265 7.62 8.16 -23.79
N ARG A 266 7.68 9.29 -23.07
CA ARG A 266 6.48 9.89 -22.47
C ARG A 266 5.40 9.90 -23.56
N PRO A 267 4.15 9.48 -23.29
CA PRO A 267 3.06 9.70 -24.23
C PRO A 267 3.15 11.16 -24.67
N LYS A 268 3.45 11.38 -25.95
CA LYS A 268 3.61 12.73 -26.46
C LYS A 268 2.25 13.40 -26.23
N LEU A 269 2.24 14.46 -25.44
CA LEU A 269 1.03 15.24 -25.20
C LEU A 269 0.40 15.55 -26.56
N VAL A 270 -0.76 14.96 -26.84
CA VAL A 270 -1.50 15.25 -28.06
C VAL A 270 -2.26 16.54 -27.79
N VAL A 271 -1.59 17.66 -28.06
CA VAL A 271 -2.16 19.00 -27.97
C VAL A 271 -2.93 19.24 -29.26
N PRO A 272 -4.25 19.56 -29.20
CA PRO A 272 -4.95 20.06 -30.38
C PRO A 272 -4.23 21.26 -30.96
N GLU A 273 -4.15 21.36 -32.28
CA GLU A 273 -3.47 22.48 -32.94
C GLU A 273 -4.08 23.82 -32.48
N GLY A 274 -3.22 24.74 -32.01
CA GLY A 274 -3.64 26.03 -31.47
C GLY A 274 -4.08 26.04 -30.00
N ALA A 275 -4.06 24.91 -29.29
CA ALA A 275 -4.36 24.89 -27.86
C ALA A 275 -3.19 25.43 -27.01
N ALA A 276 -3.52 26.25 -26.00
CA ALA A 276 -2.54 26.73 -25.03
C ALA A 276 -2.26 25.63 -23.98
N VAL A 277 -1.01 25.44 -23.59
CA VAL A 277 -0.62 24.42 -22.61
C VAL A 277 -0.16 25.08 -21.31
N VAL A 278 -0.75 24.68 -20.18
CA VAL A 278 -0.34 25.04 -18.83
C VAL A 278 0.28 23.82 -18.17
N LYS A 279 1.58 23.89 -17.86
CA LYS A 279 2.23 22.83 -17.08
C LYS A 279 1.93 23.01 -15.60
N ILE A 280 1.68 21.92 -14.90
CA ILE A 280 1.63 21.88 -13.45
C ILE A 280 2.92 21.22 -12.97
N THR A 281 3.71 21.94 -12.18
CA THR A 281 4.98 21.43 -11.63
C THR A 281 5.36 22.23 -10.40
N GLN A 282 6.08 21.58 -9.48
CA GLN A 282 6.56 22.22 -8.23
C GLN A 282 5.42 22.87 -7.43
N TYR A 283 4.25 22.23 -7.37
CA TYR A 283 3.05 22.75 -6.72
C TYR A 283 2.68 24.14 -7.24
N LYS A 284 2.74 24.35 -8.56
CA LYS A 284 2.37 25.60 -9.22
C LYS A 284 1.81 25.36 -10.64
N PHE A 285 0.86 26.18 -11.07
CA PHE A 285 0.56 26.36 -12.50
C PHE A 285 1.68 27.20 -13.11
N ALA A 286 2.53 26.61 -13.96
CA ALA A 286 3.74 27.24 -14.48
C ALA A 286 3.46 28.54 -15.27
N THR A 287 2.24 28.69 -15.79
CA THR A 287 1.77 29.90 -16.46
C THR A 287 0.62 30.51 -15.66
N ASP A 288 0.93 31.56 -14.90
CA ASP A 288 -0.02 32.21 -13.98
C ASP A 288 -1.19 32.89 -14.71
N THR A 289 -0.99 33.34 -15.96
CA THR A 289 -2.05 33.92 -16.79
C THR A 289 -1.94 33.47 -18.23
N VAL A 290 -2.97 32.77 -18.71
CA VAL A 290 -3.10 32.35 -20.12
C VAL A 290 -4.04 33.31 -20.84
N ARG A 291 -3.68 33.74 -22.05
CA ARG A 291 -4.54 34.59 -22.89
C ARG A 291 -4.85 33.88 -24.20
N ILE A 292 -6.13 33.70 -24.51
CA ILE A 292 -6.60 32.96 -25.69
C ILE A 292 -7.78 33.68 -26.35
N PRO A 293 -8.04 33.48 -27.66
CA PRO A 293 -9.29 33.92 -28.27
C PRO A 293 -10.47 33.05 -27.84
N ALA A 294 -11.69 33.59 -27.90
CA ALA A 294 -12.90 32.79 -27.75
C ALA A 294 -12.94 31.61 -28.74
N GLY A 295 -13.36 30.45 -28.25
CA GLY A 295 -13.41 29.19 -28.97
C GLY A 295 -12.12 28.35 -28.90
N ALA A 296 -11.06 28.83 -28.24
CA ALA A 296 -9.81 28.10 -28.07
C ALA A 296 -9.85 27.13 -26.88
N THR A 297 -8.91 26.17 -26.88
CA THR A 297 -8.75 25.16 -25.83
C THR A 297 -7.50 25.44 -25.00
N VAL A 298 -7.59 25.25 -23.69
CA VAL A 298 -6.43 25.18 -22.79
C VAL A 298 -6.26 23.75 -22.32
N VAL A 299 -5.01 23.27 -22.29
CA VAL A 299 -4.63 21.94 -21.80
C VAL A 299 -3.73 22.10 -20.58
N TRP A 300 -4.15 21.56 -19.44
CA TRP A 300 -3.32 21.43 -18.26
C TRP A 300 -2.63 20.08 -18.28
N ALA A 301 -1.30 20.08 -18.17
CA ALA A 301 -0.49 18.87 -18.13
C ALA A 301 0.18 18.75 -16.76
N ASN A 302 -0.11 17.68 -16.04
CA ASN A 302 0.46 17.45 -14.72
C ASN A 302 1.86 16.81 -14.84
N ASP A 303 2.89 17.66 -14.86
CA ASP A 303 4.31 17.28 -14.79
C ASP A 303 4.79 17.18 -13.32
N ASP A 304 3.89 17.28 -12.34
CA ASP A 304 4.16 17.15 -10.91
C ASP A 304 4.00 15.70 -10.42
N VAL A 305 4.53 15.43 -9.23
CA VAL A 305 4.38 14.14 -8.53
C VAL A 305 3.07 14.07 -7.74
N ALA A 306 2.48 15.22 -7.42
CA ALA A 306 1.22 15.31 -6.72
C ALA A 306 0.04 15.32 -7.71
N GLU A 307 -1.11 14.86 -7.24
CA GLU A 307 -2.37 15.04 -7.96
C GLU A 307 -2.84 16.50 -7.85
N HIS A 308 -3.42 17.02 -8.94
CA HIS A 308 -3.89 18.40 -9.00
C HIS A 308 -5.28 18.49 -9.60
N THR A 309 -5.96 19.62 -9.39
CA THR A 309 -7.20 19.96 -10.09
C THR A 309 -7.11 21.34 -10.71
N VAL A 310 -7.99 21.61 -11.66
CA VAL A 310 -8.31 22.94 -12.17
C VAL A 310 -9.73 23.24 -11.75
N THR A 311 -9.88 24.01 -10.68
CA THR A 311 -11.18 24.36 -10.11
C THR A 311 -11.42 25.85 -10.34
N PHE A 312 -12.36 26.20 -11.20
CA PHE A 312 -12.70 27.60 -11.44
C PHE A 312 -13.46 28.20 -10.25
N ASP A 313 -13.19 29.47 -9.96
CA ASP A 313 -13.87 30.17 -8.86
C ASP A 313 -15.29 30.61 -9.26
N GLY A 314 -15.60 30.59 -10.56
CA GLY A 314 -16.91 30.90 -11.13
C GLY A 314 -17.75 29.67 -11.45
N THR A 315 -18.66 29.78 -12.42
CA THR A 315 -19.56 28.69 -12.82
C THR A 315 -19.00 27.79 -13.92
N GLU A 316 -17.75 28.01 -14.34
CA GLU A 316 -17.10 27.22 -15.39
C GLU A 316 -16.79 25.80 -14.85
N PRO A 317 -17.04 24.73 -15.61
CA PRO A 317 -16.75 23.38 -15.14
C PRO A 317 -15.24 23.18 -14.97
N GLY A 318 -14.85 22.74 -13.77
CA GLY A 318 -13.48 22.35 -13.46
C GLY A 318 -13.12 20.94 -13.91
N SER A 319 -11.89 20.54 -13.61
CA SER A 319 -11.39 19.19 -13.87
C SER A 319 -11.77 18.21 -12.76
N PRO A 320 -11.82 16.89 -13.06
CA PRO A 320 -11.57 15.88 -12.04
C PRO A 320 -10.12 15.93 -11.54
N THR A 321 -9.74 15.04 -10.63
CA THR A 321 -8.33 14.85 -10.25
C THR A 321 -7.46 14.53 -11.47
N ILE A 322 -6.42 15.31 -11.67
CA ILE A 322 -5.39 15.12 -12.70
C ILE A 322 -4.22 14.40 -12.04
N ALA A 323 -4.11 13.09 -12.27
CA ALA A 323 -3.01 12.27 -11.78
C ALA A 323 -1.64 12.73 -12.35
N PRO A 324 -0.51 12.35 -11.73
CA PRO A 324 0.82 12.57 -12.31
C PRO A 324 0.90 12.05 -13.75
N SER A 325 1.50 12.82 -14.65
CA SER A 325 1.51 12.60 -16.11
C SER A 325 0.14 12.62 -16.80
N GLY A 326 -0.93 12.94 -16.07
CA GLY A 326 -2.27 13.14 -16.59
C GLY A 326 -2.48 14.52 -17.20
N THR A 327 -3.58 14.67 -17.92
CA THR A 327 -3.94 15.92 -18.58
C THR A 327 -5.42 16.23 -18.41
N PHE A 328 -5.77 17.51 -18.48
CA PHE A 328 -7.14 18.00 -18.57
C PHE A 328 -7.21 19.05 -19.67
N SER A 329 -8.26 19.00 -20.49
CA SER A 329 -8.49 19.99 -21.54
C SER A 329 -9.85 20.65 -21.37
N HIS A 330 -9.90 21.97 -21.56
CA HIS A 330 -11.13 22.74 -21.49
C HIS A 330 -11.20 23.77 -22.62
N ARG A 331 -12.36 23.83 -23.30
CA ARG A 331 -12.63 24.81 -24.37
C ARG A 331 -13.39 26.00 -23.78
N PHE A 332 -12.94 27.20 -24.11
CA PHE A 332 -13.56 28.44 -23.64
C PHE A 332 -14.31 29.13 -24.77
N ASP A 333 -15.62 29.24 -24.66
CA ASP A 333 -16.47 29.74 -25.76
C ASP A 333 -16.86 31.21 -25.63
N ARG A 334 -16.69 31.80 -24.45
CA ARG A 334 -17.14 33.15 -24.13
C ARG A 334 -15.97 34.02 -23.69
N PRO A 335 -15.87 35.27 -24.16
CA PRO A 335 -14.92 36.23 -23.62
C PRO A 335 -15.15 36.44 -22.12
N GLY A 336 -14.06 36.60 -21.38
CA GLY A 336 -14.11 36.73 -19.93
C GLY A 336 -12.81 36.41 -19.22
N THR A 337 -12.81 36.60 -17.91
CA THR A 337 -11.69 36.27 -17.03
C THR A 337 -12.12 35.12 -16.11
N TYR A 338 -11.37 34.03 -16.17
CA TYR A 338 -11.66 32.77 -15.49
C TYR A 338 -10.53 32.48 -14.49
N PRO A 339 -10.62 33.00 -13.25
CA PRO A 339 -9.70 32.62 -12.19
C PRO A 339 -9.99 31.17 -11.76
N TYR A 340 -8.92 30.44 -11.45
CA TYR A 340 -8.99 29.06 -11.00
C TYR A 340 -7.91 28.75 -9.98
N HIS A 341 -8.14 27.71 -9.20
CA HIS A 341 -7.22 27.19 -8.20
C HIS A 341 -7.15 25.66 -8.23
N CYS A 342 -6.17 25.11 -7.52
CA CYS A 342 -6.10 23.67 -7.23
C CYS A 342 -6.78 23.39 -5.89
N THR A 343 -7.78 22.52 -5.85
CA THR A 343 -8.52 22.20 -4.61
C THR A 343 -7.66 21.54 -3.53
N PRO A 344 -6.81 20.52 -3.83
CA PRO A 344 -5.92 19.96 -2.81
C PRO A 344 -4.80 20.93 -2.39
N HIS A 345 -4.50 21.95 -3.22
CA HIS A 345 -3.43 22.93 -2.98
C HIS A 345 -3.94 24.36 -3.21
N PRO A 346 -4.76 24.95 -2.31
CA PRO A 346 -5.47 26.20 -2.57
C PRO A 346 -4.59 27.44 -2.80
N PHE A 347 -3.30 27.34 -2.49
CA PHE A 347 -2.30 28.36 -2.78
C PHE A 347 -1.91 28.41 -4.28
N MET A 348 -2.15 27.34 -5.03
CA MET A 348 -1.95 27.30 -6.48
C MET A 348 -3.09 28.02 -7.17
N LYS A 349 -2.79 29.12 -7.84
CA LYS A 349 -3.77 29.94 -8.55
C LYS A 349 -3.32 30.23 -9.97
N GLY A 350 -4.27 30.32 -10.88
CA GLY A 350 -4.04 30.74 -12.26
C GLY A 350 -5.26 31.48 -12.80
N VAL A 351 -5.09 32.13 -13.96
CA VAL A 351 -6.16 32.85 -14.63
C VAL A 351 -6.13 32.54 -16.13
N VAL A 352 -7.29 32.24 -16.71
CA VAL A 352 -7.47 32.25 -18.17
C VAL A 352 -8.23 33.53 -18.55
N VAL A 353 -7.67 34.30 -19.47
CA VAL A 353 -8.32 35.49 -20.05
C VAL A 353 -8.67 35.17 -21.49
N VAL A 354 -9.96 35.14 -21.77
CA VAL A 354 -10.53 34.89 -23.10
C VAL A 354 -10.88 36.23 -23.73
N LYS A 355 -10.25 36.54 -24.86
CA LYS A 355 -10.42 37.78 -25.61
C LYS A 355 -11.48 37.65 -26.70
#